data_AF-A0A1J5K9E9-F1
#
_entry.id   AF-A0A1J5K9E9-F1
#
_cell.length_a   1.000
_cell.length_b   1.000
_cell.length_c   1.000
_cell.angle_alpha   90.00
_cell.angle_beta   90.00
_cell.angle_gamma   90.00
#
_symmetry.space_group_name_H-M   'P 1'
#
loop_
_entity.id
_entity.type
_entity.pdbx_description
1 polymer ?
#
loop_
_entity_poly.entity_id
_entity_poly.type
_entity_poly.pdbx_seq_one_letter_code
_entity_poly.pdbx_strand_id
1 'polypeptide(L)' 'MNSLPSFDDAVTLLKTAVKYSTIKNQKHLDLTLANAQERMNFQKALMVVQSSVKRGEVTQAELNEKLGL' A
#
# COMPACT_ATOMS: atom_id res chain seq x y z
N MET A 1 -3.26 -18.93 11.68
CA MET A 1 -3.99 -17.67 11.46
C MET A 1 -2.95 -16.62 11.09
N ASN A 2 -2.99 -16.06 9.88
CA ASN A 2 -2.07 -14.96 9.53
C ASN A 2 -2.67 -13.64 10.06
N SER A 3 -2.02 -13.09 11.09
CA SER A 3 -2.29 -11.77 11.64
C SER A 3 -2.22 -10.67 10.56
N LEU A 4 -2.85 -9.53 10.83
CA LEU A 4 -2.68 -8.35 10.02
C LEU A 4 -1.26 -7.77 10.23
N PRO A 5 -0.62 -7.23 9.18
CA PRO A 5 0.65 -6.54 9.35
C PRO A 5 0.48 -5.27 10.18
N SER A 6 1.57 -4.80 10.78
CA SER A 6 1.61 -3.44 11.34
C SER A 6 1.47 -2.40 10.22
N PHE A 7 1.19 -1.15 10.56
CA PHE A 7 1.10 -0.08 9.57
C PHE A 7 2.42 0.10 8.80
N ASP A 8 3.56 0.09 9.49
CA ASP A 8 4.88 0.29 8.86
C ASP A 8 5.29 -0.91 7.99
N ASP A 9 4.96 -2.13 8.40
CA ASP A 9 5.16 -3.32 7.57
C ASP A 9 4.28 -3.30 6.33
N ALA A 10 3.02 -2.85 6.47
CA ALA A 10 2.10 -2.69 5.37
C ALA A 10 2.62 -1.66 4.35
N VAL A 11 3.08 -0.50 4.80
CA VAL A 11 3.70 0.52 3.94
C VAL A 11 4.93 -0.04 3.23
N THR A 12 5.81 -0.72 3.96
CA THR A 12 7.03 -1.32 3.41
C THR A 12 6.71 -2.32 2.31
N LEU A 13 5.72 -3.20 2.53
CA LEU A 13 5.27 -4.15 1.53
C LEU A 13 4.68 -3.44 0.31
N LEU A 14 3.76 -2.48 0.51
CA LEU A 14 3.07 -1.79 -0.57
C LEU A 14 4.00 -0.96 -1.45
N LYS A 15 5.10 -0.40 -0.91
CA LYS A 15 6.14 0.29 -1.71
C LYS A 15 6.68 -0.57 -2.84
N THR A 16 6.79 -1.88 -2.63
CA THR A 16 7.28 -2.82 -3.66
C THR A 16 6.31 -2.99 -4.83
N ALA A 17 5.05 -2.60 -4.64
CA ALA A 17 3.99 -2.59 -5.65
C ALA A 17 3.73 -1.19 -6.23
N VAL A 18 4.59 -0.19 -5.98
CA VAL A 18 4.47 1.14 -6.59
C VAL A 18 5.24 1.18 -7.92
N LYS A 19 4.55 1.64 -8.97
CA LYS A 19 5.14 1.80 -10.31
C LYS A 19 4.69 3.07 -11.00
N TYR A 20 5.43 3.47 -12.03
CA TYR A 20 4.99 4.54 -12.91
C TYR A 20 3.73 4.13 -13.68
N SER A 21 2.79 5.07 -13.78
CA SER A 21 1.64 4.98 -14.68
C SER A 21 2.07 5.32 -16.12
N THR A 22 1.13 5.17 -17.05
CA THR A 22 1.28 5.66 -18.42
C THR A 22 1.26 7.19 -18.50
N ILE A 23 0.80 7.88 -17.46
CA ILE A 23 0.83 9.32 -17.34
C ILE A 23 2.23 9.75 -16.89
N LYS A 24 2.83 10.66 -17.66
CA LYS A 24 4.21 11.13 -17.44
C LYS A 24 4.39 11.61 -15.99
N ASN A 25 5.42 11.07 -15.32
CA ASN A 25 5.82 11.38 -13.95
C ASN A 25 4.77 11.09 -12.85
N GLN A 26 3.72 10.32 -13.12
CA GLN A 26 2.75 9.90 -12.10
C GLN A 26 3.01 8.45 -11.70
N LYS A 27 3.05 8.17 -10.39
CA LYS A 27 3.13 6.82 -9.83
C LYS A 27 1.76 6.38 -9.31
N HIS A 28 1.57 5.06 -9.22
CA HIS A 28 0.40 4.45 -8.62
C HIS A 28 0.78 3.11 -7.97
N LEU A 29 -0.08 2.66 -7.05
CA LEU A 29 0.01 1.33 -6.47
C LEU A 29 -0.64 0.32 -7.42
N ASP A 30 0.06 -0.76 -7.73
CA ASP A 30 -0.43 -1.84 -8.59
C ASP A 30 -0.16 -3.21 -7.97
N LEU A 31 -1.21 -3.81 -7.39
CA LEU A 31 -1.14 -5.13 -6.77
C LEU A 31 -1.01 -6.28 -7.78
N THR A 32 -1.07 -6.02 -9.09
CA THR A 32 -0.76 -7.04 -10.11
C THR A 32 0.74 -7.36 -10.17
N LEU A 33 1.60 -6.49 -9.62
CA LEU A 33 3.03 -6.76 -9.43
C LEU A 33 3.28 -7.87 -8.39
N ALA A 34 2.35 -8.07 -7.46
CA ALA A 34 2.43 -9.18 -6.52
C ALA A 34 2.09 -10.50 -7.21
N ASN A 35 2.87 -11.54 -6.91
CA ASN A 35 2.54 -12.89 -7.35
C ASN A 35 1.20 -13.35 -6.74
N ALA A 36 0.57 -14.35 -7.35
CA ALA A 36 -0.77 -14.77 -6.95
C ALA A 36 -0.85 -15.27 -5.49
N GLN A 37 0.23 -15.86 -4.98
CA GLN A 37 0.31 -16.42 -3.62
C GLN A 37 0.40 -15.31 -2.56
N GLU A 38 1.07 -14.21 -2.88
CA GLU A 38 1.27 -13.05 -1.98
C GLU A 38 0.16 -12.01 -2.08
N ARG A 39 -0.68 -12.06 -3.13
CA ARG A 39 -1.73 -11.05 -3.38
C ARG A 39 -2.63 -10.81 -2.16
N MET A 40 -2.93 -11.85 -1.38
CA MET A 40 -3.68 -11.74 -0.14
C MET A 40 -2.95 -10.90 0.93
N ASN A 41 -1.63 -11.01 1.03
CA ASN A 41 -0.83 -10.21 1.96
C ASN A 41 -0.83 -8.72 1.56
N PHE A 42 -0.72 -8.43 0.27
CA PHE A 42 -0.82 -7.07 -0.25
C PHE A 42 -2.21 -6.46 -0.04
N GLN A 43 -3.29 -7.25 -0.23
CA GLN A 43 -4.65 -6.81 0.07
C GLN A 43 -4.84 -6.48 1.55
N LYS A 44 -4.29 -7.31 2.45
CA LYS A 44 -4.29 -7.04 3.89
C LYS A 44 -3.51 -5.77 4.23
N ALA A 45 -2.33 -5.58 3.64
CA ALA A 45 -1.54 -4.37 3.82
C ALA A 45 -2.32 -3.12 3.35
N LEU A 46 -2.97 -3.20 2.19
CA LEU A 46 -3.84 -2.14 1.68
C LEU A 46 -4.99 -1.82 2.65
N MET A 47 -5.64 -2.86 3.19
CA MET A 47 -6.70 -2.69 4.19
C MET A 47 -6.19 -1.97 5.45
N VAL A 48 -5.01 -2.34 5.95
CA VAL A 48 -4.42 -1.73 7.16
C VAL A 48 -4.19 -0.23 6.94
N VAL A 49 -3.50 0.16 5.87
CA VAL A 49 -3.20 1.58 5.62
C VAL A 49 -4.45 2.41 5.36
N GLN A 50 -5.42 1.86 4.62
CA GLN A 50 -6.70 2.54 4.34
C GLN A 50 -7.54 2.71 5.61
N SER A 51 -7.49 1.73 6.52
CA SER A 51 -8.21 1.83 7.79
C SER A 51 -7.59 2.91 8.69
N SER A 52 -6.27 3.06 8.70
CA SER A 52 -5.60 4.16 9.43
C SER A 52 -5.97 5.54 8.88
N VAL A 53 -6.07 5.68 7.55
CA VAL A 53 -6.58 6.92 6.93
C VAL A 53 -8.02 7.19 7.35
N LYS A 54 -8.89 6.16 7.27
CA LYS A 54 -10.31 6.30 7.65
C LYS A 54 -10.52 6.63 9.13
N ARG A 55 -9.63 6.19 10.01
CA ARG A 55 -9.66 6.52 11.44
C ARG A 55 -9.05 7.89 11.76
N GLY A 56 -8.45 8.57 10.78
CA GLY A 56 -7.78 9.85 10.97
C GLY A 56 -6.43 9.75 11.69
N GLU A 57 -5.84 8.56 11.75
CA GLU A 57 -4.50 8.34 12.35
C GLU A 57 -3.39 8.91 11.45
N VAL A 58 -3.63 8.89 10.14
CA VAL A 58 -2.79 9.50 9.10
C VAL A 58 -3.70 10.11 8.04
N THR A 59 -3.25 11.16 7.37
CA THR A 59 -3.94 11.71 6.20
C THR A 59 -3.61 10.92 4.94
N GLN A 60 -4.45 11.05 3.91
CA GLN A 60 -4.15 10.46 2.60
C GLN A 60 -2.86 11.04 1.98
N ALA A 61 -2.55 12.31 2.24
CA ALA A 61 -1.34 12.96 1.75
C ALA A 61 -0.08 12.35 2.39
N GLU A 62 -0.09 12.18 3.72
CA GLU A 62 1.02 11.52 4.43
C GLU A 62 1.20 10.06 4.00
N LEU A 63 0.09 9.34 3.77
CA LEU A 63 0.18 7.97 3.23
C LEU A 63 0.80 7.96 1.83
N ASN A 64 0.42 8.88 0.95
CA ASN A 64 1.00 8.96 -0.40
C ASN A 64 2.49 9.27 -0.35
N GLU A 65 2.93 10.21 0.49
CA GLU A 65 4.35 10.50 0.70
C GLU A 65 5.09 9.27 1.22
N LYS A 66 4.52 8.59 2.23
CA LYS A 66 5.08 7.35 2.76
C LYS A 66 5.19 6.26 1.71
N LEU A 67 4.24 6.14 0.77
CA LEU A 67 4.28 5.16 -0.32
C LEU A 67 5.14 5.60 -1.51
N GLY A 68 5.48 6.90 -1.61
CA GLY A 68 6.20 7.48 -2.74
C GLY A 68 5.33 7.64 -4.00
N LEU A 69 4.04 7.97 -3.81
CA LEU A 69 3.03 8.21 -4.85
C LEU A 69 2.94 9.68 -5.26
#